data_AF-A0A517R928-F1
#
_entry.id   AF-A0A517R928-F1
#
_cell.length_a   1.000
_cell.length_b   1.000
_cell.length_c   1.000
_cell.angle_alpha   90.00
_cell.angle_beta   90.00
_cell.angle_gamma   90.00
#
_symmetry.space_group_name_H-M   'P 1'
#
loop_
_entity.id
_entity.type
_entity.pdbx_description
1 polymer ?
#
loop_
_entity_poly.entity_id
_entity_poly.type
_entity_poly.pdbx_seq_one_letter_code
_entity_poly.pdbx_strand_id
1 'polypeptide(L)'
;MLANANFINGLWILLVIIVCYLFVLIPILIYYAIQHMRSPQLILLPEEDGNELLTEKCGIESGWAQSMHYEMVGVYRWQQNFILAWESVNDATFFQVTLSPYGRFHSFTTVFEEDYSLVTANDRESLIFPAPPRRFVQSFGIEQTDLLSERHQSAVADLMKIKHLQLQDQLPCFEEAYLSSIQQQHEHVRSVLFYPIRGIWWYHIGRRAKFNRPIDLQQAVLDN
;
A
#
# COMPACT_ATOMS: atom_id res chain seq x y z
N MET A 1 25.63 -46.83 12.57
CA MET A 1 25.32 -46.34 11.20
C MET A 1 23.82 -46.09 10.94
N LEU A 2 22.88 -46.80 11.58
CA LEU A 2 21.42 -46.59 11.40
C LEU A 2 20.88 -45.23 11.90
N ALA A 3 21.45 -44.65 12.97
CA ALA A 3 21.00 -43.36 13.51
C ALA A 3 21.23 -42.18 12.53
N ASN A 4 22.32 -42.21 11.74
CA ASN A 4 22.61 -41.18 10.74
C ASN A 4 21.65 -41.25 9.54
N ALA A 5 21.22 -42.45 9.14
CA ALA A 5 20.28 -42.62 8.03
C ALA A 5 18.89 -42.06 8.37
N ASN A 6 18.42 -42.28 9.61
CA ASN A 6 17.14 -41.73 10.08
C ASN A 6 17.17 -40.21 10.23
N PHE A 7 18.30 -39.64 10.66
CA PHE A 7 18.48 -38.19 10.73
C PHE A 7 18.49 -37.53 9.34
N ILE A 8 19.22 -38.11 8.39
CA ILE A 8 19.27 -37.62 7.00
C ILE A 8 17.89 -37.72 6.33
N ASN A 9 17.19 -38.84 6.49
CA ASN A 9 15.83 -39.01 5.97
C ASN A 9 14.84 -38.03 6.59
N GLY A 10 14.95 -37.78 7.91
CA GLY A 10 14.15 -36.76 8.59
C GLY A 10 14.38 -35.35 8.05
N LEU A 11 15.64 -35.00 7.75
CA LEU A 11 15.99 -33.70 7.17
C LEU A 11 15.45 -33.54 5.74
N TRP A 12 15.45 -34.60 4.94
CA TRP A 12 14.81 -34.61 3.61
C TRP A 12 13.31 -34.44 3.69
N ILE A 13 12.62 -35.14 4.60
CA ILE A 13 11.17 -35.00 4.80
C ILE A 13 10.83 -33.57 5.21
N LEU A 14 11.58 -33.00 6.17
CA LEU A 14 11.38 -31.61 6.61
C LEU A 14 11.57 -30.63 5.44
N LEU A 15 12.61 -30.82 4.63
CA LEU A 15 12.88 -29.97 3.47
C LEU A 15 11.76 -30.07 2.44
N VAL A 16 11.24 -31.27 2.16
CA VAL A 16 10.09 -31.47 1.26
C VAL A 16 8.85 -30.78 1.82
N ILE A 17 8.57 -30.87 3.12
CA ILE A 17 7.43 -30.18 3.74
C ILE A 17 7.57 -28.66 3.61
N ILE A 18 8.75 -28.11 3.88
CA ILE A 18 9.02 -26.66 3.74
C ILE A 18 8.82 -26.23 2.29
N VAL A 19 9.34 -26.99 1.33
CA VAL A 19 9.18 -26.69 -0.10
C VAL A 19 7.71 -26.77 -0.52
N CYS A 20 6.98 -27.82 -0.13
CA CYS A 20 5.54 -27.92 -0.41
C CYS A 20 4.74 -26.77 0.23
N TYR A 21 5.07 -26.39 1.47
CA TYR A 21 4.40 -25.28 2.14
C TYR A 21 4.65 -23.95 1.39
N LEU A 22 5.91 -23.67 1.05
CA LEU A 22 6.30 -22.44 0.36
C LEU A 22 5.80 -22.39 -1.08
N PHE A 23 5.82 -23.49 -1.84
CA PHE A 23 5.53 -23.46 -3.28
C PHE A 23 4.17 -24.04 -3.69
N VAL A 24 3.40 -24.58 -2.74
CA VAL A 24 2.04 -25.08 -3.00
C VAL A 24 1.01 -24.37 -2.13
N LEU A 25 1.16 -24.40 -0.80
CA LEU A 25 0.14 -23.83 0.08
C LEU A 25 0.07 -22.30 0.01
N ILE A 26 1.21 -21.61 0.18
CA ILE A 26 1.24 -20.14 0.14
C ILE A 26 0.75 -19.60 -1.21
N PRO A 27 1.15 -20.14 -2.38
CA PRO A 27 0.61 -19.72 -3.66
C PRO A 27 -0.91 -19.90 -3.77
N ILE A 28 -1.46 -21.00 -3.24
CA ILE A 28 -2.92 -21.21 -3.19
C ILE A 28 -3.59 -20.12 -2.34
N LEU A 29 -3.03 -19.79 -1.17
CA LEU A 29 -3.56 -18.74 -0.30
C LEU A 29 -3.50 -17.35 -0.98
N ILE A 30 -2.38 -17.02 -1.61
CA ILE A 30 -2.21 -15.77 -2.38
C ILE A 30 -3.22 -15.71 -3.53
N TYR A 31 -3.42 -16.83 -4.24
CA TYR A 31 -4.41 -16.93 -5.31
C TYR A 31 -5.82 -16.64 -4.78
N TYR A 32 -6.24 -17.29 -3.68
CA TYR A 32 -7.55 -17.05 -3.09
C TYR A 32 -7.72 -15.63 -2.57
N ALA A 33 -6.72 -15.08 -1.89
CA ALA A 33 -6.76 -13.70 -1.38
C ALA A 33 -6.97 -12.68 -2.51
N ILE A 34 -6.22 -12.82 -3.61
CA ILE A 34 -6.35 -11.96 -4.79
C ILE A 34 -7.72 -12.14 -5.43
N GLN A 35 -8.23 -13.37 -5.57
CA GLN A 35 -9.58 -13.59 -6.12
C GLN A 35 -10.69 -12.98 -5.25
N HIS A 36 -10.52 -12.91 -3.91
CA HIS A 36 -11.49 -12.26 -3.01
C HIS A 36 -11.42 -10.73 -3.09
N MET A 37 -10.33 -10.14 -3.58
CA MET A 37 -10.23 -8.69 -3.85
C MET A 37 -10.94 -8.26 -5.14
N ARG A 38 -11.59 -9.18 -5.86
CA ARG A 38 -12.19 -8.94 -7.18
C ARG A 38 -13.43 -8.01 -7.18
N SER A 39 -14.01 -7.74 -6.02
CA SER A 39 -15.16 -6.84 -5.87
C SER A 39 -14.91 -5.78 -4.78
N PRO A 40 -13.96 -4.84 -4.97
CA PRO A 40 -13.61 -3.86 -3.94
C PRO A 40 -14.77 -2.94 -3.55
N GLN A 41 -15.70 -2.69 -4.48
CA GLN A 41 -16.92 -1.90 -4.29
C GLN A 41 -17.88 -2.48 -3.23
N LEU A 42 -17.78 -3.78 -2.93
CA LEU A 42 -18.62 -4.41 -1.89
C LEU A 42 -18.03 -4.26 -0.48
N ILE A 43 -16.92 -3.52 -0.35
CA ILE A 43 -16.02 -3.66 0.78
C ILE A 43 -15.72 -2.34 1.48
N LEU A 44 -15.67 -1.22 0.76
CA LEU A 44 -15.54 0.10 1.36
C LEU A 44 -16.94 0.66 1.63
N LEU A 45 -17.32 0.72 2.91
CA LEU A 45 -18.61 1.25 3.32
C LEU A 45 -18.39 2.57 4.08
N PRO A 46 -19.12 3.65 3.76
CA PRO A 46 -19.07 4.86 4.57
C PRO A 46 -19.57 4.52 5.98
N GLU A 47 -18.84 4.97 7.00
CA GLU A 47 -19.20 4.76 8.39
C GLU A 47 -19.89 6.02 8.92
N GLU A 48 -21.22 5.95 9.07
CA GLU A 48 -22.05 7.10 9.47
C GLU A 48 -21.75 7.59 10.90
N ASP A 49 -21.32 6.69 11.80
CA ASP A 49 -20.96 6.99 13.19
C ASP A 49 -19.44 7.18 13.41
N GLY A 50 -18.72 7.63 12.38
CA GLY A 50 -17.25 7.78 12.40
C GLY A 50 -16.68 8.86 13.34
N ASN A 51 -17.53 9.67 13.98
CA ASN A 51 -17.09 10.78 14.84
C ASN A 51 -16.29 10.30 16.06
N GLU A 52 -16.68 9.20 16.70
CA GLU A 52 -15.93 8.66 17.85
C GLU A 52 -14.51 8.24 17.47
N LEU A 53 -14.32 7.67 16.26
CA LEU A 53 -13.01 7.29 15.74
C LEU A 53 -12.12 8.51 15.49
N LEU A 54 -12.70 9.62 15.01
CA LEU A 54 -12.01 10.88 14.77
C LEU A 54 -11.53 11.50 16.09
N THR A 55 -12.41 11.66 17.08
CA THR A 55 -12.06 12.33 18.35
C THR A 55 -11.24 11.47 19.30
N GLU A 56 -11.55 10.18 19.43
CA GLU A 56 -10.91 9.34 20.46
C GLU A 56 -9.64 8.64 19.96
N LYS A 57 -9.64 8.17 18.70
CA LYS A 57 -8.54 7.36 18.17
C LYS A 57 -7.59 8.11 17.25
N CYS A 58 -8.09 9.12 16.52
CA CYS A 58 -7.30 9.87 15.53
C CYS A 58 -7.26 11.38 15.81
N GLY A 59 -7.42 11.80 17.08
CA GLY A 59 -7.46 13.22 17.43
C GLY A 59 -6.16 13.96 17.10
N ILE A 60 -5.01 13.29 17.25
CA ILE A 60 -3.69 13.85 16.91
C ILE A 60 -3.59 14.06 15.40
N GLU A 61 -3.92 13.03 14.61
CA GLU A 61 -3.90 13.08 13.15
C GLU A 61 -4.90 14.09 12.59
N SER A 62 -6.08 14.19 13.19
CA SER A 62 -7.10 15.18 12.82
C SER A 62 -6.62 16.61 13.09
N GLY A 63 -6.01 16.85 14.26
CA GLY A 63 -5.45 18.16 14.60
C GLY A 63 -4.27 18.53 13.69
N TRP A 64 -3.42 17.55 13.38
CA TRP A 64 -2.33 17.72 12.41
C TRP A 64 -2.87 18.07 11.01
N ALA A 65 -3.83 17.29 10.50
CA ALA A 65 -4.46 17.51 9.20
C ALA A 65 -5.05 18.91 9.09
N GLN A 66 -5.80 19.35 10.11
CA GLN A 66 -6.35 20.71 10.16
C GLN A 66 -5.25 21.78 10.14
N SER A 67 -4.15 21.59 10.88
CA SER A 67 -3.03 22.53 10.90
C SER A 67 -2.30 22.65 9.55
N MET A 68 -2.38 21.60 8.72
CA MET A 68 -1.78 21.51 7.39
C MET A 68 -2.77 21.78 6.26
N HIS A 69 -3.96 22.34 6.57
CA HIS A 69 -5.01 22.65 5.61
C HIS A 69 -5.52 21.42 4.83
N TYR A 70 -5.74 20.32 5.55
CA TYR A 70 -6.47 19.16 5.05
C TYR A 70 -7.89 19.15 5.59
N GLU A 71 -8.86 18.92 4.70
CA GLU A 71 -10.28 18.79 5.01
C GLU A 71 -10.68 17.33 5.07
N MET A 72 -11.57 16.99 6.00
CA MET A 72 -12.02 15.60 6.18
C MET A 72 -12.95 15.21 5.02
N VAL A 73 -12.66 14.09 4.36
CA VAL A 73 -13.47 13.57 3.24
C VAL A 73 -14.45 12.50 3.71
N GLY A 74 -13.97 11.48 4.43
CA GLY A 74 -14.81 10.40 4.93
C GLY A 74 -14.12 9.52 5.97
N VAL A 75 -14.95 8.83 6.74
CA VAL A 75 -14.56 7.62 7.48
C VAL A 75 -15.18 6.44 6.77
N TYR A 76 -14.36 5.45 6.44
CA TYR A 76 -14.75 4.30 5.69
C TYR A 76 -14.35 3.03 6.43
N ARG A 77 -15.18 2.01 6.34
CA ARG A 77 -14.89 0.69 6.87
C ARG A 77 -14.47 -0.24 5.74
N TRP A 78 -13.35 -0.92 5.94
CA TRP A 78 -12.87 -2.02 5.11
C TRP A 78 -12.66 -3.26 5.97
N GLN A 79 -13.61 -4.20 5.96
CA GLN A 79 -13.59 -5.42 6.79
C GLN A 79 -13.45 -5.08 8.30
N GLN A 80 -12.28 -5.34 8.88
CA GLN A 80 -11.94 -5.03 10.28
C GLN A 80 -11.15 -3.73 10.43
N ASN A 81 -10.83 -3.07 9.32
CA ASN A 81 -10.07 -1.84 9.29
C ASN A 81 -11.00 -0.64 9.13
N PHE A 82 -10.59 0.49 9.71
CA PHE A 82 -11.20 1.79 9.44
C PHE A 82 -10.19 2.68 8.72
N ILE A 83 -10.66 3.38 7.70
CA ILE A 83 -9.88 4.29 6.88
C ILE A 83 -10.48 5.67 7.10
N LEU A 84 -9.68 6.58 7.63
CA LEU A 84 -10.02 7.98 7.75
C LEU A 84 -9.23 8.72 6.68
N ALA A 85 -9.91 9.53 5.89
CA ALA A 85 -9.32 10.20 4.75
C ALA A 85 -9.56 11.70 4.83
N TRP A 86 -8.51 12.46 4.54
CA TRP A 86 -8.53 13.89 4.37
C TRP A 86 -7.95 14.27 3.01
N GLU A 87 -8.40 15.39 2.48
CA GLU A 87 -7.96 15.97 1.21
C GLU A 87 -7.28 17.32 1.46
N SER A 88 -6.16 17.56 0.79
CA SER A 88 -5.48 18.85 0.87
C SER A 88 -6.26 19.91 0.10
N VAL A 89 -6.38 21.11 0.68
CA VAL A 89 -7.02 22.25 0.02
C VAL A 89 -6.09 22.89 -1.04
N ASN A 90 -4.78 22.68 -0.92
CA ASN A 90 -3.77 23.36 -1.74
C ASN A 90 -3.23 22.50 -2.89
N ASP A 91 -3.16 21.19 -2.67
CA ASP A 91 -2.46 20.26 -3.57
C ASP A 91 -3.36 19.07 -3.89
N ALA A 92 -3.04 18.35 -4.96
CA ALA A 92 -3.79 17.16 -5.37
C ALA A 92 -3.46 15.92 -4.51
N THR A 93 -3.59 16.02 -3.18
CA THR A 93 -3.09 15.03 -2.22
C THR A 93 -4.12 14.64 -1.16
N PHE A 94 -4.26 13.33 -0.96
CA PHE A 94 -4.97 12.75 0.16
C PHE A 94 -4.02 12.37 1.30
N PHE A 95 -4.42 12.63 2.53
CA PHE A 95 -3.85 12.04 3.73
C PHE A 95 -4.81 10.96 4.26
N GLN A 96 -4.28 9.79 4.58
CA GLN A 96 -5.07 8.66 5.04
C GLN A 96 -4.47 8.06 6.31
N VAL A 97 -5.36 7.74 7.26
CA VAL A 97 -5.06 6.93 8.43
C VAL A 97 -5.83 5.62 8.33
N THR A 98 -5.14 4.49 8.37
CA THR A 98 -5.76 3.17 8.47
C THR A 98 -5.59 2.63 9.89
N LEU A 99 -6.72 2.44 10.58
CA LEU A 99 -6.80 1.74 11.84
C LEU A 99 -7.02 0.26 11.56
N SER A 100 -6.07 -0.59 11.94
CA SER A 100 -6.18 -2.05 11.84
C SER A 100 -5.99 -2.71 13.20
N PRO A 101 -6.38 -3.99 13.36
CA PRO A 101 -6.03 -4.76 14.56
C PRO A 101 -4.52 -4.87 14.83
N TYR A 102 -3.69 -4.64 13.81
CA TYR A 102 -2.23 -4.75 13.88
C TYR A 102 -1.52 -3.43 14.15
N GLY A 103 -2.25 -2.32 14.15
CA GLY A 103 -1.68 -1.00 14.37
C GLY A 103 -2.34 0.08 13.53
N ARG A 104 -1.73 1.27 13.60
CA ARG A 104 -2.13 2.47 12.87
C ARG A 104 -1.12 2.73 11.75
N PHE A 105 -1.64 2.94 10.55
CA PHE A 105 -0.84 3.22 9.37
C PHE A 105 -1.21 4.58 8.80
N HIS A 106 -0.20 5.29 8.31
CA HIS A 106 -0.31 6.61 7.73
C HIS A 106 0.14 6.54 6.28
N SER A 107 -0.61 7.15 5.38
CA SER A 107 -0.20 7.26 3.99
C SER A 107 -0.66 8.56 3.35
N PHE A 108 0.20 9.12 2.52
CA PHE A 108 -0.12 10.23 1.63
C PHE A 108 -0.22 9.73 0.20
N THR A 109 -1.22 10.20 -0.53
CA THR A 109 -1.43 9.87 -1.95
C THR A 109 -1.59 11.14 -2.76
N THR A 110 -0.64 11.47 -3.63
CA THR A 110 -0.78 12.55 -4.62
C THR A 110 -1.22 11.97 -5.95
N VAL A 111 -2.19 12.62 -6.59
CA VAL A 111 -2.65 12.30 -7.94
C VAL A 111 -2.10 13.35 -8.91
N PHE A 112 -1.53 12.86 -10.01
CA PHE A 112 -1.00 13.65 -11.11
C PHE A 112 -1.89 13.44 -12.35
N GLU A 113 -1.68 14.26 -13.38
CA GLU A 113 -2.29 14.04 -14.69
C GLU A 113 -1.91 12.67 -15.28
N GLU A 114 -2.65 12.22 -16.31
CA GLU A 114 -2.41 10.97 -17.04
C GLU A 114 -2.42 9.69 -16.17
N ASP A 115 -3.20 9.72 -15.09
CA ASP A 115 -3.37 8.63 -14.11
C ASP A 115 -2.09 8.27 -13.33
N TYR A 116 -1.12 9.18 -13.27
CA TYR A 116 0.05 8.99 -12.41
C TYR A 116 -0.31 9.23 -10.93
N SER A 117 0.27 8.45 -10.03
CA SER A 117 0.08 8.66 -8.59
C SER A 117 1.34 8.36 -7.79
N LEU A 118 1.50 9.04 -6.66
CA LEU A 118 2.54 8.76 -5.67
C LEU A 118 1.91 8.41 -4.34
N VAL A 119 2.26 7.25 -3.79
CA VAL A 119 1.94 6.86 -2.42
C VAL A 119 3.20 6.87 -1.55
N THR A 120 3.14 7.58 -0.42
CA THR A 120 4.15 7.52 0.64
C THR A 120 3.50 6.98 1.91
N ALA A 121 3.93 5.83 2.40
CA ALA A 121 3.35 5.19 3.59
C ALA A 121 4.37 5.00 4.73
N ASN A 122 3.86 4.83 5.96
CA ASN A 122 4.70 4.52 7.12
C ASN A 122 4.93 3.00 7.35
N ASP A 123 4.27 2.17 6.56
CA ASP A 123 4.17 0.74 6.82
C ASP A 123 4.68 -0.11 5.65
N ARG A 124 5.21 -1.30 5.96
CA ARG A 124 5.72 -2.24 4.95
C ARG A 124 4.63 -2.90 4.12
N GLU A 125 3.39 -2.89 4.61
CA GLU A 125 2.27 -3.58 3.98
C GLU A 125 1.81 -2.84 2.70
N SER A 126 2.05 -1.53 2.61
CA SER A 126 1.95 -0.76 1.36
C SER A 126 2.81 -1.31 0.20
N LEU A 127 3.83 -2.12 0.49
CA LEU A 127 4.74 -2.73 -0.48
C LEU A 127 4.48 -4.23 -0.70
N ILE A 128 3.34 -4.79 -0.24
CA ILE A 128 2.99 -6.22 -0.39
C ILE A 128 3.02 -6.66 -1.86
N PHE A 129 2.65 -5.78 -2.78
CA PHE A 129 2.57 -6.08 -4.21
C PHE A 129 3.45 -5.14 -5.04
N PRO A 130 3.87 -5.57 -6.25
CA PRO A 130 4.51 -4.66 -7.19
C PRO A 130 3.53 -3.55 -7.58
N ALA A 131 4.01 -2.31 -7.63
CA ALA A 131 3.21 -1.18 -8.06
C ALA A 131 2.89 -1.31 -9.57
N PRO A 132 1.64 -1.01 -9.99
CA PRO A 132 1.27 -0.88 -11.39
C PRO A 132 2.12 0.18 -12.11
N PRO A 133 2.19 0.12 -13.45
CA PRO A 133 2.73 1.22 -14.24
C PRO A 133 2.08 2.55 -13.84
N ARG A 134 2.85 3.64 -13.92
CA ARG A 134 2.44 5.01 -13.55
C ARG A 134 2.13 5.24 -12.06
N ARG A 135 2.24 4.21 -11.22
CA ARG A 135 2.08 4.33 -9.78
C ARG A 135 3.41 4.20 -9.06
N PHE A 136 3.80 5.27 -8.38
CA PHE A 136 4.96 5.32 -7.52
C PHE A 136 4.57 5.00 -6.09
N VAL A 137 5.31 4.10 -5.44
CA VAL A 137 5.08 3.74 -4.04
C VAL A 137 6.42 3.74 -3.32
N GLN A 138 6.48 4.49 -2.23
CA GLN A 138 7.58 4.46 -1.27
C GLN A 138 7.03 4.28 0.14
N SER A 139 7.83 3.64 0.98
CA SER A 139 7.44 3.39 2.36
C SER A 139 8.65 3.48 3.28
N PHE A 140 8.43 4.14 4.42
CA PHE A 140 9.44 4.42 5.43
C PHE A 140 8.91 4.03 6.81
N GLY A 141 9.73 3.49 7.70
CA GLY A 141 9.35 3.23 9.09
C GLY A 141 9.30 4.49 9.95
N ILE A 142 8.63 5.55 9.46
CA ILE A 142 8.53 6.86 10.09
C ILE A 142 7.14 6.99 10.69
N GLU A 143 7.04 6.96 12.02
CA GLU A 143 5.75 7.11 12.72
C GLU A 143 5.29 8.56 12.85
N GLN A 144 6.20 9.52 12.69
CA GLN A 144 5.90 10.95 12.79
C GLN A 144 5.29 11.47 11.48
N THR A 145 4.04 11.94 11.54
CA THR A 145 3.29 12.42 10.37
C THR A 145 3.99 13.57 9.65
N ASP A 146 4.60 14.51 10.38
CA ASP A 146 5.37 15.62 9.81
C ASP A 146 6.51 15.13 8.90
N LEU A 147 7.37 14.25 9.44
CA LEU A 147 8.50 13.72 8.70
C LEU A 147 8.06 12.87 7.50
N LEU A 148 6.94 12.16 7.62
CA LEU A 148 6.37 11.40 6.51
C LEU A 148 5.85 12.34 5.41
N SER A 149 5.18 13.43 5.79
CA SER A 149 4.69 14.47 4.89
C SER A 149 5.86 15.16 4.16
N GLU A 150 6.94 15.51 4.86
CA GLU A 150 8.15 16.08 4.24
C GLU A 150 8.75 15.14 3.18
N ARG A 151 8.83 13.83 3.49
CA ARG A 151 9.30 12.82 2.52
C ARG A 151 8.39 12.70 1.31
N HIS A 152 7.09 12.83 1.53
CA HIS A 152 6.11 12.80 0.46
C HIS A 152 6.25 14.03 -0.44
N GLN A 153 6.25 15.23 0.12
CA GLN A 153 6.40 16.49 -0.63
C GLN A 153 7.73 16.55 -1.40
N SER A 154 8.83 16.08 -0.81
CA SER A 154 10.11 15.97 -1.52
C SER A 154 10.01 15.09 -2.77
N ALA A 155 9.33 13.95 -2.67
CA ALA A 155 9.17 13.05 -3.81
C ALA A 155 8.19 13.59 -4.86
N VAL A 156 7.14 14.31 -4.45
CA VAL A 156 6.25 15.04 -5.37
C VAL A 156 7.07 16.06 -6.17
N ALA A 157 7.88 16.87 -5.49
CA ALA A 157 8.72 17.88 -6.15
C ALA A 157 9.72 17.25 -7.13
N ASP A 158 10.33 16.12 -6.76
CA ASP A 158 11.24 15.37 -7.64
C ASP A 158 10.53 14.82 -8.88
N LEU A 159 9.31 14.28 -8.73
CA LEU A 159 8.51 13.79 -9.86
C LEU A 159 8.09 14.93 -10.78
N MET A 160 7.64 16.07 -10.25
CA MET A 160 7.30 17.23 -11.07
C MET A 160 8.53 17.77 -11.82
N LYS A 161 9.69 17.78 -11.18
CA LYS A 161 10.93 18.32 -11.75
C LYS A 161 11.56 17.40 -12.80
N ILE A 162 11.66 16.09 -12.51
CA ILE A 162 12.41 15.13 -13.33
C ILE A 162 11.50 14.42 -14.33
N LYS A 163 10.26 14.12 -13.95
CA LYS A 163 9.29 13.46 -14.83
C LYS A 163 8.33 14.42 -15.51
N HIS A 164 8.40 15.71 -15.18
CA HIS A 164 7.52 16.75 -15.72
C HIS A 164 6.03 16.46 -15.50
N LEU A 165 5.71 15.67 -14.46
CA LEU A 165 4.34 15.41 -14.08
C LEU A 165 3.69 16.69 -13.57
N GLN A 166 2.44 16.90 -13.93
CA GLN A 166 1.62 17.99 -13.42
C GLN A 166 0.65 17.43 -12.38
N LEU A 167 0.35 18.24 -11.37
CA LEU A 167 -0.72 17.91 -10.42
C LEU A 167 -2.07 17.98 -11.12
N GLN A 168 -3.00 17.15 -10.70
CA GLN A 168 -4.36 17.21 -11.22
C GLN A 168 -5.08 18.46 -10.70
N ASP A 169 -5.74 19.23 -11.58
CA ASP A 169 -6.45 20.46 -11.21
C ASP A 169 -7.62 20.21 -10.24
N GLN A 170 -8.28 19.05 -10.37
CA GLN A 170 -9.40 18.64 -9.54
C GLN A 170 -9.17 17.23 -9.04
N LEU A 171 -9.19 17.06 -7.72
CA LEU A 171 -9.06 15.75 -7.13
C LEU A 171 -10.31 14.91 -7.42
N PRO A 172 -10.17 13.65 -7.86
CA PRO A 172 -11.30 12.75 -7.94
C PRO A 172 -11.90 12.50 -6.55
N CYS A 173 -13.16 12.07 -6.50
CA CYS A 173 -13.76 11.63 -5.23
C CYS A 173 -12.87 10.54 -4.60
N PHE A 174 -12.57 10.67 -3.30
CA PHE A 174 -11.67 9.72 -2.60
C PHE A 174 -12.11 8.27 -2.78
N GLU A 175 -13.40 7.98 -2.61
CA GLU A 175 -13.94 6.62 -2.74
C GLU A 175 -13.68 6.05 -4.14
N GLU A 176 -13.96 6.83 -5.18
CA GLU A 176 -13.75 6.42 -6.57
C GLU A 176 -12.26 6.21 -6.87
N ALA A 177 -11.41 7.14 -6.43
CA ALA A 177 -9.96 7.07 -6.61
C ALA A 177 -9.36 5.86 -5.88
N TYR A 178 -9.79 5.63 -4.64
CA TYR A 178 -9.34 4.51 -3.82
C TYR A 178 -9.76 3.17 -4.43
N LEU A 179 -11.03 3.02 -4.82
CA LEU A 179 -11.53 1.79 -5.43
C LEU A 179 -10.88 1.49 -6.78
N SER A 180 -10.71 2.52 -7.63
CA SER A 180 -9.99 2.40 -8.91
C SER A 180 -8.54 1.95 -8.69
N SER A 181 -7.87 2.57 -7.72
CA SER A 181 -6.49 2.25 -7.32
C SER A 181 -6.34 0.80 -6.84
N ILE A 182 -7.28 0.27 -6.06
CA ILE A 182 -7.30 -1.14 -5.63
C ILE A 182 -7.57 -2.08 -6.82
N GLN A 183 -8.51 -1.72 -7.69
CA GLN A 183 -8.81 -2.53 -8.87
C GLN A 183 -7.62 -2.62 -9.82
N GLN A 184 -6.96 -1.50 -10.12
CA GLN A 184 -5.77 -1.46 -10.97
C GLN A 184 -4.62 -2.27 -10.36
N GLN A 185 -4.41 -2.18 -9.04
CA GLN A 185 -3.43 -2.99 -8.32
C GLN A 185 -3.72 -4.49 -8.46
N HIS A 186 -4.97 -4.89 -8.31
CA HIS A 186 -5.42 -6.27 -8.45
C HIS A 186 -5.24 -6.80 -9.89
N GLU A 187 -5.63 -6.02 -10.90
CA GLU A 187 -5.45 -6.37 -12.32
C GLU A 187 -3.97 -6.48 -12.68
N HIS A 188 -3.14 -5.54 -12.23
CA HIS A 188 -1.71 -5.57 -12.47
C HIS A 188 -1.06 -6.83 -11.88
N VAL A 189 -1.33 -7.15 -10.61
CA VAL A 189 -0.77 -8.35 -9.99
C VAL A 189 -1.16 -9.61 -10.76
N ARG A 190 -2.41 -9.71 -11.23
CA ARG A 190 -2.87 -10.86 -12.03
C ARG A 190 -2.23 -10.94 -13.42
N SER A 191 -1.80 -9.81 -13.98
CA SER A 191 -1.11 -9.79 -15.27
C SER A 191 0.30 -10.40 -15.21
N VAL A 192 0.90 -10.46 -14.02
CA VAL A 192 2.24 -11.02 -13.81
C VAL A 192 2.22 -12.54 -13.95
N LEU A 193 3.00 -13.07 -14.91
CA LEU A 193 3.15 -14.51 -15.09
C LEU A 193 3.64 -15.18 -13.80
N PHE A 194 2.94 -16.23 -13.35
CA PHE A 194 3.18 -16.92 -12.07
C PHE A 194 3.11 -16.00 -10.83
N TYR A 195 2.21 -15.00 -10.84
CA TYR A 195 2.05 -14.06 -9.73
C TYR A 195 1.91 -14.71 -8.34
N PRO A 196 1.28 -15.89 -8.13
CA PRO A 196 1.19 -16.46 -6.78
C PRO A 196 2.56 -16.88 -6.24
N ILE A 197 3.43 -17.42 -7.10
CA ILE A 197 4.80 -17.81 -6.74
C ILE A 197 5.68 -16.57 -6.62
N ARG A 198 5.59 -15.65 -7.58
CA ARG A 198 6.33 -14.38 -7.54
C ARG A 198 5.93 -13.50 -6.36
N GLY A 199 4.68 -13.59 -5.91
CA GLY A 199 4.17 -12.90 -4.72
C GLY A 199 4.93 -13.30 -3.47
N ILE A 200 5.39 -14.54 -3.35
CA ILE A 200 6.22 -15.00 -2.22
C ILE A 200 7.59 -14.34 -2.23
N TRP A 201 8.25 -14.36 -3.39
CA TRP A 201 9.53 -13.68 -3.55
C TRP A 201 9.37 -12.18 -3.25
N TRP A 202 8.31 -11.56 -3.74
CA TRP A 202 8.04 -10.15 -3.49
C TRP A 202 7.80 -9.87 -2.00
N TYR A 203 6.96 -10.68 -1.35
CA TYR A 203 6.62 -10.55 0.06
C TYR A 203 7.84 -10.72 0.98
N HIS A 204 8.74 -11.67 0.68
CA HIS A 204 9.89 -11.92 1.53
C HIS A 204 11.12 -11.08 1.20
N ILE A 205 11.35 -10.77 -0.08
CA ILE A 205 12.57 -10.13 -0.57
C ILE A 205 12.27 -8.74 -1.12
N GLY A 206 11.38 -8.63 -2.11
CA GLY A 206 11.09 -7.38 -2.81
C GLY A 206 10.68 -6.23 -1.87
N ARG A 207 9.69 -6.47 -1.01
CA ARG A 207 9.20 -5.45 -0.05
C ARG A 207 10.27 -5.00 0.92
N ARG A 208 11.14 -5.91 1.38
CA ARG A 208 12.23 -5.59 2.32
C ARG A 208 13.32 -4.79 1.65
N ALA A 209 13.62 -5.09 0.38
CA ALA A 209 14.60 -4.36 -0.40
C ALA A 209 14.15 -2.93 -0.73
N LYS A 210 12.83 -2.69 -0.85
CA LYS A 210 12.26 -1.37 -1.13
C LYS A 210 11.94 -0.53 0.11
N PHE A 211 11.73 -1.15 1.26
CA PHE A 211 11.42 -0.43 2.50
C PHE A 211 12.56 0.50 2.93
N ASN A 212 12.21 1.68 3.44
CA ASN A 212 13.14 2.77 3.78
C ASN A 212 14.00 3.25 2.59
N ARG A 213 13.50 3.10 1.36
CA ARG A 213 14.15 3.65 0.17
C ARG A 213 13.19 4.59 -0.56
N PRO A 214 13.69 5.75 -1.04
CA PRO A 214 12.91 6.62 -1.89
C PRO A 214 12.59 5.92 -3.22
N ILE A 215 11.61 6.45 -3.93
CA ILE A 215 11.28 6.00 -5.29
C ILE A 215 12.51 6.09 -6.20
N ASP A 216 12.68 5.08 -7.05
CA ASP A 216 13.74 5.09 -8.06
C ASP A 216 13.26 5.91 -9.27
N LEU A 217 13.69 7.17 -9.31
CA LEU A 217 13.35 8.12 -10.37
C LEU A 217 13.94 7.71 -11.73
N GLN A 218 15.00 6.90 -11.77
CA GLN A 218 15.60 6.42 -13.04
C GLN A 218 14.83 5.22 -13.59
N GLN A 219 14.45 4.28 -12.73
CA GLN A 219 13.60 3.16 -13.12
C GLN A 219 12.23 3.66 -13.60
N ALA A 220 11.71 4.71 -12.97
CA ALA A 220 10.49 5.39 -13.41
C ALA A 220 10.56 5.90 -14.87
N VAL A 221 11.73 6.32 -15.38
CA VAL A 221 11.92 6.81 -16.76
C VAL A 221 11.80 5.70 -17.80
N LEU A 222 12.14 4.46 -17.43
CA LEU A 222 12.23 3.33 -18.36
C LEU A 222 10.90 2.58 -18.54
N ASP A 223 9.91 2.80 -17.66
CA ASP A 223 8.59 2.16 -17.70
C ASP A 223 7.57 2.90 -18.61
N ASN A 224 8.05 3.77 -19.51
CA ASN A 224 7.26 4.46 -20.55
C ASN A 224 7.16 3.63 -21.83
#